data_AF-A0A931KU92-F1
#
_entry.id   AF-A0A931KU92-F1
#
_cell.length_a   1.000
_cell.length_b   1.000
_cell.length_c   1.000
_cell.angle_alpha   90.00
_cell.angle_beta   90.00
_cell.angle_gamma   90.00
#
_symmetry.space_group_name_H-M   'P 1'
#
loop_
_entity.id
_entity.type
_entity.pdbx_description
1 polymer ?
#
loop_
_entity_poly.entity_id
_entity_poly.type
_entity_poly.pdbx_seq_one_letter_code
_entity_poly.pdbx_strand_id
1 'polypeptide(L)'
;MAIVDASSERAPELLIRRISVLIEAAHDALIELTLDADIDADLSCTLAALDLRDALDQLHQEAPALDRLSAAPLPCAPRDRANPFAAVGACLQDALRLVADGVAAVDDLSDAELLALARVAHGLARVFDRLKLPRP
;
A
#
# COMPACT_ATOMS: atom_id res chain seq x y z
N MET A 1 32.55 -1.42 21.57
CA MET A 1 31.25 -2.08 21.83
C MET A 1 30.19 -1.02 21.58
N ALA A 2 29.68 -0.93 20.35
CA ALA A 2 28.65 0.04 20.00
C ALA A 2 27.31 -0.50 20.50
N ILE A 3 26.72 0.21 21.46
CA ILE A 3 25.33 -0.01 21.85
C ILE A 3 24.54 0.46 20.63
N VAL A 4 24.02 -0.49 19.87
CA VAL A 4 23.06 -0.21 18.80
C VAL A 4 21.82 0.28 19.52
N ASP A 5 21.61 1.59 19.49
CA ASP A 5 20.38 2.22 19.94
C ASP A 5 19.24 1.53 19.18
N ALA A 6 18.40 0.78 19.89
CA ALA A 6 17.12 0.33 19.37
C ALA A 6 16.30 1.61 19.19
N SER A 7 16.46 2.22 18.01
CA SER A 7 15.86 3.49 17.64
C SER A 7 14.38 3.43 17.95
N SER A 8 13.92 4.32 18.83
CA SER A 8 12.50 4.49 19.16
C SER A 8 11.78 4.96 17.90
N GLU A 9 11.33 4.04 17.04
CA GLU A 9 10.55 4.36 15.84
C GLU A 9 9.37 5.26 16.22
N ARG A 10 9.25 6.40 15.55
CA ARG A 10 8.19 7.38 15.83
C ARG A 10 6.85 6.80 15.34
N ALA A 11 5.73 7.15 15.98
CA ALA A 11 4.40 6.67 15.58
C ALA A 11 4.06 6.89 14.07
N PRO A 12 4.44 8.03 13.45
CA PRO A 12 4.31 8.23 12.00
C PRO A 12 5.12 7.26 11.15
N GLU A 13 6.35 6.93 11.55
CA GLU A 13 7.23 6.02 10.81
C GLU A 13 6.65 4.60 10.81
N LEU A 14 6.14 4.15 11.96
CA LEU A 14 5.43 2.88 12.10
C LEU A 14 4.16 2.81 11.23
N LEU A 15 3.41 3.91 11.18
CA LEU A 15 2.22 4.02 10.35
C LEU A 15 2.59 3.92 8.86
N ILE A 16 3.55 4.74 8.42
CA ILE A 16 4.02 4.78 7.03
C ILE A 16 4.56 3.41 6.61
N ARG A 17 5.36 2.77 7.46
CA ARG A 17 5.86 1.41 7.24
C ARG A 17 4.71 0.42 7.03
N ARG A 18 3.69 0.44 7.89
CA ARG A 18 2.54 -0.47 7.76
C ARG A 18 1.74 -0.23 6.48
N ILE A 19 1.56 1.03 6.09
CA ILE A 19 0.92 1.38 4.81
C ILE A 19 1.76 0.85 3.65
N SER A 20 3.08 1.08 3.64
CA SER A 20 3.98 0.56 2.61
C SER A 20 3.88 -0.96 2.47
N VAL A 21 3.90 -1.71 3.57
CA VAL A 21 3.78 -3.18 3.52
C VAL A 21 2.49 -3.61 2.84
N LEU A 22 1.35 -3.01 3.18
CA LEU A 22 0.06 -3.36 2.57
C LEU A 22 0.01 -3.03 1.08
N ILE A 23 0.59 -1.90 0.67
CA ILE A 23 0.64 -1.48 -0.73
C ILE A 23 1.60 -2.36 -1.54
N GLU A 24 2.78 -2.69 -1.01
CA GLU A 24 3.74 -3.63 -1.61
C GLU A 24 3.10 -5.00 -1.82
N ALA A 25 2.41 -5.48 -0.79
CA ALA A 25 1.74 -6.77 -0.81
C ALA A 25 0.61 -6.79 -1.88
N ALA A 26 -0.20 -5.73 -1.97
CA ALA A 26 -1.20 -5.57 -3.01
C ALA A 26 -0.60 -5.44 -4.43
N HIS A 27 0.51 -4.71 -4.56
CA HIS A 27 1.26 -4.56 -5.79
C HIS A 27 1.76 -5.92 -6.31
N ASP A 28 2.41 -6.71 -5.47
CA ASP A 28 2.96 -8.00 -5.87
C ASP A 28 1.87 -8.99 -6.30
N ALA A 29 0.74 -8.99 -5.59
CA ALA A 29 -0.43 -9.77 -6.01
C ALA A 29 -0.99 -9.31 -7.38
N LEU A 30 -1.04 -8.00 -7.64
CA LEU A 30 -1.45 -7.50 -8.96
C LEU A 30 -0.47 -7.91 -10.05
N ILE A 31 0.84 -7.86 -9.79
CA ILE A 31 1.85 -8.34 -10.74
C ILE A 31 1.60 -9.81 -11.11
N GLU A 32 1.28 -10.67 -10.14
CA GLU A 32 0.92 -12.06 -10.45
C GLU A 32 -0.31 -12.17 -11.36
N LEU A 33 -1.31 -11.29 -11.16
CA LEU A 33 -2.52 -11.26 -11.99
C LEU A 33 -2.29 -10.70 -13.40
N THR A 34 -1.29 -9.82 -13.59
CA THR A 34 -0.94 -9.33 -14.94
C THR A 34 -0.46 -10.43 -15.90
N LEU A 35 -0.01 -11.57 -15.36
CA LEU A 35 0.43 -12.72 -16.15
C LEU A 35 -0.75 -13.52 -16.74
N ASP A 36 -1.96 -13.29 -16.26
CA ASP A 36 -3.17 -13.94 -16.74
C ASP A 36 -3.90 -13.03 -17.75
N ALA A 37 -3.81 -13.38 -19.03
CA ALA A 37 -4.36 -12.58 -20.12
C ALA A 37 -5.90 -12.48 -20.10
N ASP A 38 -6.59 -13.44 -19.47
CA ASP A 38 -8.05 -13.39 -19.34
C ASP A 38 -8.47 -12.43 -18.22
N ILE A 39 -7.64 -12.30 -17.18
CA ILE A 39 -7.87 -11.40 -16.05
C ILE A 39 -7.47 -9.96 -16.40
N ASP A 40 -6.34 -9.76 -17.07
CA ASP A 40 -5.79 -8.42 -17.38
C ASP A 40 -5.97 -8.00 -18.85
N ALA A 41 -7.04 -8.46 -19.51
CA ALA A 41 -7.31 -8.18 -20.92
C ALA A 41 -7.41 -6.67 -21.26
N ASP A 42 -7.83 -5.85 -20.30
CA ASP A 42 -7.94 -4.39 -20.43
C ASP A 42 -6.80 -3.61 -19.77
N LEU A 43 -5.75 -4.32 -19.32
CA LEU A 43 -4.59 -3.78 -18.61
C LEU A 43 -4.93 -3.11 -17.26
N SER A 44 -6.13 -3.34 -16.70
CA SER A 44 -6.53 -2.75 -15.42
C SER A 44 -5.60 -3.14 -14.27
N CYS A 45 -5.15 -4.40 -14.22
CA CYS A 45 -4.21 -4.89 -13.21
C CYS A 45 -2.82 -4.28 -13.43
N THR A 46 -2.36 -4.24 -14.68
CA THR A 46 -1.08 -3.60 -15.03
C THR A 46 -1.06 -2.12 -14.62
N LEU A 47 -2.09 -1.36 -14.98
CA LEU A 47 -2.19 0.06 -14.63
C LEU A 47 -2.39 0.27 -13.13
N ALA A 48 -3.12 -0.62 -12.45
CA ALA A 48 -3.26 -0.58 -11.01
C ALA A 48 -1.92 -0.84 -10.29
N ALA A 49 -1.12 -1.80 -10.75
CA ALA A 49 0.21 -2.06 -10.20
C ALA A 49 1.12 -0.84 -10.35
N LEU A 50 1.11 -0.17 -11.51
CA LEU A 50 1.86 1.08 -11.72
C LEU A 50 1.41 2.19 -10.76
N ASP A 51 0.10 2.39 -10.59
CA ASP A 51 -0.41 3.39 -9.63
C ASP A 51 0.00 3.07 -8.17
N LEU A 52 0.03 1.80 -7.77
CA LEU A 52 0.52 1.41 -6.44
C LEU A 52 2.02 1.65 -6.29
N ARG A 53 2.80 1.44 -7.35
CA ARG A 53 4.22 1.74 -7.33
C ARG A 53 4.50 3.23 -7.17
N ASP A 54 3.76 4.06 -7.90
CA ASP A 54 3.85 5.52 -7.78
C ASP A 54 3.48 5.99 -6.36
N ALA A 55 2.46 5.38 -5.75
CA ALA A 55 2.07 5.67 -4.37
C ALA A 55 3.17 5.31 -3.35
N LEU A 56 3.83 4.15 -3.52
CA LEU A 56 4.99 3.76 -2.70
C LEU A 56 6.16 4.71 -2.84
N ASP A 57 6.50 5.09 -4.07
CA ASP A 57 7.62 5.99 -4.33
C ASP A 57 7.36 7.38 -3.70
N GLN A 58 6.13 7.88 -3.76
CA GLN A 58 5.73 9.13 -3.10
C GLN A 58 5.80 9.02 -1.57
N LEU A 59 5.34 7.91 -1.00
CA LEU A 59 5.39 7.67 0.44
C LEU A 59 6.83 7.63 0.96
N HIS A 60 7.74 6.99 0.21
CA HIS A 60 9.15 6.86 0.57
C HIS A 60 10.00 8.12 0.29
N GLN A 61 9.55 9.00 -0.60
CA GLN A 61 10.21 10.29 -0.83
C GLN A 61 10.07 11.23 0.38
N GLU A 62 8.89 11.25 1.00
CA GLU A 62 8.55 12.20 2.08
C GLU A 62 8.89 11.61 3.46
N ALA A 63 8.91 10.29 3.60
CA ALA A 63 9.37 9.59 4.79
C ALA A 63 10.33 8.45 4.38
N PRO A 64 11.65 8.69 4.39
CA PRO A 64 12.63 7.66 4.05
C PRO A 64 12.60 6.57 5.14
N ALA A 65 11.79 5.54 4.94
CA ALA A 65 11.78 4.36 5.80
C ALA A 65 13.17 3.69 5.70
N LEU A 66 13.85 3.61 6.84
CA LEU A 66 15.22 3.11 6.97
C LEU A 66 15.38 1.61 6.63
N ASP A 67 14.27 0.86 6.58
CA ASP A 67 14.25 -0.53 6.14
C ASP A 67 13.34 -0.66 4.91
N ARG A 68 13.96 -0.54 3.72
CA ARG A 68 13.36 -1.06 2.48
C ARG A 68 13.28 -2.57 2.63
N LEU A 69 12.14 -3.15 2.25
CA LEU A 69 11.85 -4.58 2.19
C LEU A 69 11.25 -5.14 3.48
N SER A 70 9.94 -4.95 3.67
CA SER A 70 9.18 -6.01 4.31
C SER A 70 8.80 -7.01 3.23
N ALA A 71 9.63 -8.02 3.03
CA ALA A 71 9.25 -9.23 2.28
C ALA A 71 8.23 -10.07 3.08
N ALA A 72 7.29 -9.40 3.75
CA ALA A 72 6.21 -10.08 4.44
C ALA A 72 5.28 -10.61 3.35
N PRO A 73 5.20 -11.94 3.16
CA PRO A 73 4.21 -12.47 2.26
C PRO A 73 2.85 -11.96 2.72
N LEU A 74 2.00 -11.60 1.77
CA LEU A 74 0.57 -11.46 2.04
C LEU A 74 0.15 -12.64 2.94
N PRO A 75 -0.79 -12.46 3.87
CA PRO A 75 -1.63 -13.58 4.26
C PRO A 75 -2.35 -14.02 2.99
N CYS A 76 -1.68 -14.87 2.19
CA CYS A 76 -2.19 -15.40 0.95
C CYS A 76 -3.40 -16.22 1.34
N ALA A 77 -4.58 -15.61 1.25
CA ALA A 77 -5.79 -16.38 1.06
C ALA A 77 -5.51 -17.28 -0.16
N PRO A 78 -5.83 -18.58 -0.10
CA PRO A 78 -5.66 -19.46 -1.25
C PRO A 78 -6.29 -18.78 -2.45
N ARG A 79 -5.56 -18.69 -3.58
CA ARG A 79 -6.01 -18.01 -4.81
C ARG A 79 -7.47 -18.38 -5.07
N ASP A 80 -8.37 -17.48 -4.71
CA ASP A 80 -9.78 -17.69 -4.95
C ASP A 80 -10.00 -17.38 -6.42
N ARG A 81 -10.07 -18.43 -7.23
CA ARG A 81 -10.35 -18.26 -8.67
C ARG A 81 -11.71 -17.59 -8.91
N ALA A 82 -12.64 -17.64 -7.94
CA ALA A 82 -13.91 -16.96 -8.06
C ALA A 82 -13.78 -15.45 -7.84
N ASN A 83 -12.78 -14.99 -7.08
CA ASN A 83 -12.51 -13.58 -6.87
C ASN A 83 -10.99 -13.31 -6.74
N PRO A 84 -10.28 -13.16 -7.88
CA PRO A 84 -8.83 -12.97 -7.89
C PRO A 84 -8.39 -11.69 -7.16
N PHE A 85 -9.29 -10.71 -7.02
CA PHE A 85 -8.98 -9.42 -6.39
C PHE A 85 -9.32 -9.36 -4.89
N ALA A 86 -9.84 -10.42 -4.28
CA ALA A 86 -10.26 -10.38 -2.88
C ALA A 86 -9.11 -10.02 -1.92
N ALA A 87 -7.95 -10.65 -2.09
CA ALA A 87 -6.78 -10.39 -1.27
C ALA A 87 -6.19 -8.98 -1.51
N VAL A 88 -6.13 -8.56 -2.77
CA VAL A 88 -5.71 -7.21 -3.16
C VAL A 88 -6.64 -6.17 -2.50
N GLY A 89 -7.95 -6.33 -2.66
CA GLY A 89 -8.95 -5.43 -2.10
C GLY A 89 -8.87 -5.30 -0.58
N ALA A 90 -8.67 -6.41 0.14
CA ALA A 90 -8.50 -6.38 1.59
C ALA A 90 -7.26 -5.55 2.01
N CYS A 91 -6.13 -5.74 1.34
CA CYS A 91 -4.90 -4.98 1.64
C CYS A 91 -5.07 -3.49 1.36
N LEU A 92 -5.71 -3.15 0.24
CA LEU A 92 -5.96 -1.76 -0.12
C LEU A 92 -6.97 -1.09 0.82
N GLN A 93 -7.98 -1.83 1.31
CA GLN A 93 -8.93 -1.33 2.31
C GLN A 93 -8.24 -1.08 3.66
N ASP A 94 -7.41 -2.01 4.11
CA ASP A 94 -6.62 -1.84 5.34
C ASP A 94 -5.64 -0.67 5.22
N ALA A 95 -4.99 -0.50 4.05
CA ALA A 95 -4.10 0.62 3.79
C ALA A 95 -4.85 1.96 3.83
N LEU A 96 -6.01 2.06 3.17
CA LEU A 96 -6.86 3.26 3.21
C LEU A 96 -7.33 3.58 4.63
N ARG A 97 -7.68 2.56 5.42
CA ARG A 97 -8.07 2.75 6.81
C ARG A 97 -6.91 3.29 7.65
N LEU A 98 -5.70 2.75 7.48
CA LEU A 98 -4.51 3.27 8.16
C LEU A 98 -4.21 4.71 7.73
N VAL A 99 -4.37 5.05 6.45
CA VAL A 99 -4.23 6.44 5.99
C VAL A 99 -5.25 7.35 6.69
N ALA A 100 -6.52 6.95 6.77
CA ALA A 100 -7.55 7.72 7.43
C ALA A 100 -7.29 7.88 8.95
N ASP A 101 -6.92 6.80 9.62
CA ASP A 101 -6.58 6.79 11.05
C ASP A 101 -5.36 7.69 11.33
N GLY A 102 -4.36 7.66 10.45
CA GLY A 102 -3.18 8.50 10.51
C GLY A 102 -3.49 9.98 10.36
N VAL A 103 -4.28 10.34 9.33
CA VAL A 103 -4.71 11.73 9.11
C VAL A 103 -5.59 12.22 10.27
N ALA A 104 -6.40 11.37 10.89
CA ALA A 104 -7.21 11.76 12.05
C ALA A 104 -6.36 12.03 13.32
N ALA A 105 -5.19 11.42 13.42
CA ALA A 105 -4.22 11.62 14.50
C ALA A 105 -3.24 12.79 14.22
N VAL A 106 -3.75 13.90 13.66
CA VAL A 106 -3.03 15.05 13.09
C VAL A 106 -1.86 15.56 13.95
N ASP A 107 -1.93 15.42 15.27
CA ASP A 107 -0.98 15.99 16.23
C ASP A 107 0.48 15.51 16.03
N ASP A 108 0.70 14.37 15.37
CA ASP A 108 2.01 13.77 15.19
C ASP A 108 2.57 13.83 13.77
N LEU A 109 1.85 14.38 12.78
CA LEU A 109 2.27 14.40 11.37
C LEU A 109 2.76 15.79 10.92
N SER A 110 3.82 15.82 10.14
CA SER A 110 4.26 17.00 9.40
C SER A 110 3.42 17.23 8.14
N ASP A 111 3.44 18.46 7.61
CA ASP A 111 2.75 18.80 6.35
C ASP A 111 3.20 17.92 5.17
N ALA A 112 4.47 17.53 5.14
CA ALA A 112 5.03 16.63 4.13
C ALA A 112 4.43 15.22 4.25
N GLU A 113 4.35 14.68 5.46
CA GLU A 113 3.72 13.37 5.73
C GLU A 113 2.21 13.40 5.41
N LEU A 114 1.50 14.48 5.75
CA LEU A 114 0.09 14.66 5.39
C LEU A 114 -0.11 14.70 3.87
N LEU A 115 0.76 15.40 3.14
CA LEU A 115 0.73 15.44 1.69
C LEU A 115 1.02 14.06 1.09
N ALA A 116 1.98 13.31 1.64
CA ALA A 116 2.28 11.95 1.23
C ALA A 116 1.06 11.04 1.39
N LEU A 117 0.44 11.06 2.58
CA LEU A 117 -0.77 10.29 2.88
C LEU A 117 -1.94 10.66 1.96
N ALA A 118 -2.13 11.95 1.66
CA ALA A 118 -3.17 12.40 0.73
C ALA A 118 -2.94 11.88 -0.70
N ARG A 119 -1.69 11.89 -1.18
CA ARG A 119 -1.37 11.34 -2.50
C ARG A 119 -1.52 9.83 -2.55
N VAL A 120 -1.12 9.13 -1.49
CA VAL A 120 -1.35 7.68 -1.34
C VAL A 120 -2.85 7.38 -1.38
N ALA A 121 -3.67 8.08 -0.60
CA ALA A 121 -5.13 7.91 -0.63
C ALA A 121 -5.70 8.09 -2.05
N HIS A 122 -5.21 9.09 -2.78
CA HIS A 122 -5.61 9.34 -4.16
C HIS A 122 -5.20 8.18 -5.10
N GLY A 123 -3.97 7.69 -4.99
CA GLY A 123 -3.49 6.53 -5.75
C GLY A 123 -4.33 5.27 -5.48
N LEU A 124 -4.59 4.99 -4.20
CA LEU A 124 -5.44 3.88 -3.78
C LEU A 124 -6.86 4.00 -4.37
N ALA A 125 -7.48 5.18 -4.30
CA ALA A 125 -8.81 5.41 -4.88
C ALA A 125 -8.86 5.13 -6.39
N ARG A 126 -7.82 5.52 -7.15
CA ARG A 126 -7.72 5.19 -8.58
C ARG A 126 -7.63 3.69 -8.82
N VAL A 127 -6.89 2.97 -7.97
CA VAL A 127 -6.80 1.51 -8.04
C VAL A 127 -8.13 0.83 -7.76
N PHE A 128 -8.89 1.28 -6.75
CA PHE A 128 -10.25 0.79 -6.50
C PHE A 128 -11.15 0.95 -7.72
N ASP A 129 -11.11 2.12 -8.36
CA ASP A 129 -11.93 2.42 -9.53
C ASP A 129 -11.56 1.57 -10.74
N ARG A 130 -10.26 1.37 -11.00
CA ARG A 130 -9.77 0.52 -12.10
C ARG A 130 -10.19 -0.94 -11.92
N LEU A 131 -9.96 -1.47 -10.73
CA LEU A 131 -10.25 -2.86 -10.39
C LEU A 131 -11.73 -3.10 -10.09
N LYS A 132 -12.57 -2.05 -10.13
CA LYS A 132 -14.01 -2.08 -9.81
C LYS A 132 -14.28 -2.70 -8.44
N LEU A 133 -13.39 -2.44 -7.49
CA LEU A 133 -13.49 -2.92 -6.12
C LEU A 133 -14.58 -2.15 -5.36
N PRO A 134 -15.28 -2.79 -4.41
CA PRO A 134 -16.20 -2.08 -3.55
C PRO A 134 -15.44 -1.02 -2.74
N ARG A 135 -15.90 0.23 -2.84
CA ARG A 135 -15.33 1.32 -2.05
C ARG A 135 -15.66 1.10 -0.56
N PRO A 136 -14.70 1.34 0.34
CA PRO A 136 -14.91 1.26 1.78
C PRO A 136 -15.89 2.33 2.29
#